data_AF-A0AB39LIY8-F1
#
_entry.id   AF-A0AB39LIY8-F1
#
_cell.length_a   1.000
_cell.length_b   1.000
_cell.length_c   1.000
_cell.angle_alpha   90.00
_cell.angle_beta   90.00
_cell.angle_gamma   90.00
#
_symmetry.space_group_name_H-M   'P 1'
#
loop_
_entity.id
_entity.type
_entity.pdbx_description
1 polymer ?
#
loop_
_entity_poly.entity_id
_entity_poly.type
_entity_poly.pdbx_seq_one_letter_code
_entity_poly.pdbx_strand_id
1 'polypeptide(L)'
;MAYLAVFEGKGGHAVDRSVLALALRTDWPGADVSVSSDDTPGRDVRDVTWRYEEAGHRLEGRSHADGTCLYLEGPLHLAVRFAVWYRRLVPPAEELILCDDAYGFAVTVDVEVIPATVEWAVRAHE
;
A
#
# COMPACT_ATOMS: atom_id res chain seq x y z
N MET A 1 -12.18 -4.94 -5.18
CA MET A 1 -11.11 -5.90 -5.50
C MET A 1 -10.02 -5.74 -4.47
N ALA A 2 -9.23 -6.78 -4.20
CA ALA A 2 -8.11 -6.72 -3.28
C ALA A 2 -6.80 -6.63 -4.06
N TYR A 3 -5.91 -5.77 -3.59
CA TYR A 3 -4.60 -5.52 -4.17
C TYR A 3 -3.54 -5.57 -3.07
N LEU A 4 -2.32 -5.91 -3.46
CA LEU A 4 -1.15 -6.02 -2.60
C LEU A 4 -0.06 -5.12 -3.15
N ALA A 5 0.52 -4.27 -2.30
CA ALA A 5 1.75 -3.53 -2.62
C ALA A 5 2.88 -4.08 -1.74
N VAL A 6 3.81 -4.84 -2.31
CA VAL A 6 4.78 -5.67 -1.59
C VAL A 6 6.21 -5.49 -2.10
N PHE A 7 7.20 -5.57 -1.21
CA PHE A 7 8.62 -5.67 -1.54
C PHE A 7 9.31 -6.71 -0.64
N GLU A 8 10.46 -7.24 -1.05
CA GLU A 8 11.12 -8.35 -0.34
C GLU A 8 11.99 -7.92 0.86
N GLY A 9 12.16 -6.62 1.11
CA GLY A 9 12.88 -6.09 2.28
C GLY A 9 14.31 -6.62 2.43
N LYS A 10 15.07 -6.70 1.33
CA LYS A 10 16.40 -7.32 1.31
C LYS A 10 17.33 -6.63 2.31
N GLY A 11 17.86 -7.40 3.27
CA GLY A 11 18.74 -6.86 4.31
C GLY A 11 18.03 -6.26 5.53
N GLY A 12 16.75 -6.59 5.74
CA GLY A 12 15.97 -6.13 6.90
C GLY A 12 15.36 -4.74 6.72
N HIS A 13 15.26 -4.28 5.47
CA HIS A 13 14.61 -3.03 5.14
C HIS A 13 13.09 -3.17 5.23
N ALA A 14 12.46 -2.21 5.90
CA ALA A 14 11.03 -2.17 6.13
C ALA A 14 10.57 -0.71 6.20
N VAL A 15 9.30 -0.46 5.90
CA VAL A 15 8.69 0.82 6.24
C VAL A 15 8.28 0.78 7.70
N ASP A 16 8.88 1.64 8.52
CA ASP A 16 8.54 1.75 9.93
C ASP A 16 7.07 2.15 10.12
N ARG A 17 6.41 1.51 11.09
CA ARG A 17 5.01 1.76 11.46
C ARG A 17 4.72 3.23 11.70
N SER A 18 5.58 3.92 12.46
CA SER A 18 5.40 5.33 12.82
C SER A 18 5.59 6.22 11.61
N VAL A 19 6.54 5.88 10.73
CA VAL A 19 6.74 6.56 9.44
C VAL A 19 5.50 6.42 8.56
N LEU A 20 4.96 5.20 8.41
CA LEU A 20 3.74 4.97 7.63
C LEU A 20 2.55 5.74 8.18
N ALA A 21 2.30 5.65 9.50
CA ALA A 21 1.16 6.32 10.12
C ALA A 21 1.25 7.85 10.05
N LEU A 22 2.47 8.41 10.19
CA LEU A 22 2.69 9.84 10.04
C LEU A 22 2.48 10.30 8.59
N ALA A 23 3.04 9.55 7.63
CA ALA A 23 2.89 9.86 6.22
C ALA A 23 1.43 9.77 5.77
N LEU A 24 0.68 8.76 6.21
CA LEU A 24 -0.77 8.66 5.94
C LEU A 24 -1.51 9.91 6.43
N ARG A 25 -1.26 10.36 7.66
CA ARG A 25 -1.92 11.55 8.21
C ARG A 25 -1.53 12.85 7.51
N THR A 26 -0.31 12.91 6.97
CA THR A 26 0.24 14.12 6.32
C THR A 26 -0.22 14.22 4.88
N ASP A 27 -0.09 13.14 4.13
CA ASP A 27 -0.30 13.13 2.68
C ASP A 27 -1.75 12.74 2.31
N TRP A 28 -2.48 12.10 3.22
CA TRP A 28 -3.87 11.68 3.05
C TRP A 28 -4.74 12.19 4.21
N PRO A 29 -4.93 13.52 4.34
CA PRO A 29 -5.65 14.11 5.49
C PRO A 29 -7.12 13.68 5.62
N GLY A 30 -7.71 13.13 4.54
CA GLY A 30 -9.05 12.54 4.57
C GLY A 30 -9.09 11.08 5.01
N ALA A 31 -7.94 10.46 5.31
CA ALA A 31 -7.87 9.08 5.76
C ALA A 31 -8.09 8.98 7.27
N ASP A 32 -8.97 8.08 7.69
CA ASP A 32 -9.12 7.68 9.09
C ASP A 32 -8.08 6.61 9.41
N VAL A 33 -7.02 6.98 10.17
CA VAL A 33 -5.83 6.14 10.40
C VAL A 33 -5.81 5.62 11.84
N SER A 34 -5.78 4.30 11.99
CA SER A 34 -5.67 3.58 13.26
C SER A 34 -4.36 2.78 13.32
N VAL A 35 -3.70 2.78 14.48
CA VAL A 35 -2.48 1.99 14.74
C VAL A 35 -2.81 0.94 15.79
N SER A 36 -2.52 -0.33 15.49
CA SER A 36 -2.83 -1.42 16.40
C SER A 36 -1.90 -1.42 17.62
N SER A 37 -2.47 -1.67 18.81
CA SER A 37 -1.67 -1.96 20.00
C SER A 37 -0.94 -3.30 19.84
N ASP A 38 0.12 -3.52 20.61
CA ASP A 38 0.89 -4.76 20.53
C ASP A 38 0.09 -6.00 20.95
N ASP A 39 -0.96 -5.82 21.75
CA ASP A 39 -1.87 -6.89 22.19
C ASP A 39 -3.04 -7.16 21.23
N THR A 40 -3.10 -6.50 20.07
CA THR A 40 -4.23 -6.64 19.13
C THR A 40 -4.18 -7.98 18.38
N PRO A 41 -5.23 -8.83 18.47
CA PRO A 41 -5.28 -10.06 17.69
C PRO A 41 -5.23 -9.79 16.18
N GLY A 42 -4.35 -10.50 15.46
CA GLY A 42 -4.18 -10.34 14.01
C GLY A 42 -3.38 -9.11 13.59
N ARG A 43 -2.58 -8.52 14.51
CA ARG A 43 -1.64 -7.42 14.25
C ARG A 43 -0.72 -7.69 13.06
N ASP A 44 -0.34 -8.94 12.84
CA ASP A 44 0.55 -9.36 11.74
C ASP A 44 0.11 -8.81 10.38
N VAL A 45 -1.20 -8.71 10.13
CA VAL A 45 -1.76 -8.21 8.86
C VAL A 45 -2.59 -6.94 9.00
N ARG A 46 -2.54 -6.29 10.18
CA ARG A 46 -3.31 -5.09 10.55
C ARG A 46 -2.52 -4.17 11.45
N ASP A 47 -1.26 -3.93 11.10
CA ASP A 47 -0.35 -3.18 11.95
C ASP A 47 -0.74 -1.69 12.03
N VAL A 48 -0.90 -1.08 10.86
CA VAL A 48 -1.57 0.19 10.64
C VAL A 48 -2.77 -0.07 9.73
N THR A 49 -3.93 0.48 10.05
CA THR A 49 -5.13 0.38 9.21
C THR A 49 -5.64 1.77 8.88
N TRP A 50 -6.23 1.93 7.70
CA TRP A 50 -6.84 3.18 7.32
C TRP A 50 -8.04 2.99 6.40
N ARG A 51 -8.92 3.99 6.41
CA ARG A 51 -10.03 4.12 5.46
C ARG A 51 -9.97 5.48 4.80
N TYR A 52 -10.04 5.50 3.48
CA TYR A 52 -10.02 6.72 2.68
C TYR A 52 -11.24 6.75 1.76
N GLU A 53 -11.95 7.88 1.73
CA GLU A 53 -13.10 8.10 0.86
C GLU A 53 -12.90 9.37 0.04
N GLU A 54 -13.08 9.27 -1.28
CA GLU A 54 -12.95 10.39 -2.21
C GLU A 54 -13.94 10.19 -3.36
N ALA A 55 -14.73 11.22 -3.67
CA ALA A 55 -15.69 11.21 -4.79
C ALA A 55 -16.64 9.99 -4.82
N GLY A 56 -17.02 9.46 -3.65
CA GLY A 56 -17.90 8.28 -3.53
C GLY A 56 -17.19 6.93 -3.71
N HIS A 57 -15.87 6.94 -3.91
CA HIS A 57 -15.03 5.75 -3.90
C HIS A 57 -14.38 5.58 -2.54
N ARG A 58 -14.36 4.34 -2.03
CA ARG A 58 -13.75 3.97 -0.76
C ARG A 58 -12.59 3.02 -0.98
N LEU A 59 -11.51 3.24 -0.25
CA LEU A 59 -10.38 2.34 -0.12
C LEU A 59 -10.17 2.02 1.36
N GLU A 60 -10.11 0.74 1.69
CA GLU A 60 -9.60 0.28 2.98
C GLU A 60 -8.18 -0.23 2.80
N GLY A 61 -7.28 0.16 3.68
CA GLY A 61 -5.89 -0.27 3.64
C GLY A 61 -5.42 -0.79 4.99
N ARG A 62 -4.48 -1.74 4.94
CA ARG A 62 -3.82 -2.27 6.13
C ARG A 62 -2.39 -2.68 5.81
N SER A 63 -1.47 -2.47 6.74
CA SER A 63 -0.08 -2.89 6.60
C SER A 63 0.19 -4.21 7.32
N HIS A 64 1.12 -4.97 6.76
CA HIS A 64 1.74 -6.08 7.45
C HIS A 64 2.69 -5.55 8.54
N ALA A 65 2.84 -6.29 9.64
CA ALA A 65 3.61 -5.88 10.81
C ALA A 65 5.12 -5.80 10.59
N ASP A 66 5.62 -6.48 9.55
CA ASP A 66 7.02 -6.37 9.13
C ASP A 66 7.31 -5.13 8.27
N GLY A 67 6.29 -4.33 7.91
CA GLY A 67 6.46 -3.12 7.12
C GLY A 67 6.80 -3.35 5.64
N THR A 68 6.63 -4.57 5.12
CA THR A 68 6.98 -4.92 3.73
C THR A 68 5.79 -4.96 2.76
N CYS A 69 4.56 -5.02 3.30
CA CYS A 69 3.36 -5.24 2.50
C CYS A 69 2.20 -4.36 2.94
N LEU A 70 1.48 -3.80 1.97
CA LEU A 70 0.15 -3.20 2.15
C LEU A 70 -0.91 -4.06 1.46
N TYR A 71 -2.02 -4.28 2.16
CA TYR A 71 -3.24 -4.84 1.61
C TYR A 71 -4.23 -3.69 1.36
N LEU A 72 -4.76 -3.61 0.14
CA LEU A 72 -5.61 -2.51 -0.34
C LEU A 72 -6.90 -3.08 -0.91
N GLU A 73 -8.04 -2.71 -0.33
CA GLU A 73 -9.36 -3.18 -0.74
C GLU A 73 -10.19 -2.00 -1.24
N GLY A 74 -10.48 -1.98 -2.55
CA GLY A 74 -11.20 -0.87 -3.18
C GLY A 74 -11.11 -0.88 -4.71
N PRO A 75 -11.31 0.28 -5.36
CA PRO A 75 -11.15 0.42 -6.81
C PRO A 75 -9.68 0.61 -7.20
N LEU A 76 -9.31 0.08 -8.37
CA LEU A 76 -7.94 0.08 -8.90
C LEU A 76 -7.27 1.45 -8.86
N HIS A 77 -7.96 2.50 -9.30
CA HIS A 77 -7.40 3.85 -9.36
C HIS A 77 -6.95 4.40 -7.99
N LEU A 78 -7.67 4.06 -6.90
CA LEU A 78 -7.25 4.44 -5.54
C LEU A 78 -6.10 3.55 -5.07
N ALA A 79 -6.18 2.24 -5.30
CA ALA A 79 -5.12 1.30 -4.91
C ALA A 79 -3.78 1.66 -5.57
N VAL A 80 -3.79 1.99 -6.86
CA VAL A 80 -2.61 2.42 -7.61
C VAL A 80 -2.05 3.73 -7.07
N ARG A 81 -2.89 4.72 -6.77
CA ARG A 81 -2.42 5.98 -6.15
C ARG A 81 -1.74 5.73 -4.80
N PHE A 82 -2.29 4.84 -3.98
CA PHE A 82 -1.67 4.44 -2.72
C PHE A 82 -0.36 3.70 -2.94
N ALA A 83 -0.26 2.79 -3.90
CA ALA A 83 0.97 2.07 -4.22
C ALA A 83 2.09 3.01 -4.68
N VAL A 84 1.77 3.96 -5.58
CA VAL A 84 2.72 4.98 -6.06
C VAL A 84 3.17 5.91 -4.93
N TRP A 85 2.26 6.30 -4.04
CA TRP A 85 2.61 7.08 -2.86
C TRP A 85 3.52 6.27 -1.91
N TYR A 86 3.15 5.02 -1.63
CA TYR A 86 3.89 4.13 -0.75
C TYR A 86 5.31 3.87 -1.25
N ARG A 87 5.51 3.82 -2.57
CA ARG A 87 6.85 3.70 -3.18
C ARG A 87 7.84 4.74 -2.69
N ARG A 88 7.37 5.92 -2.27
CA ARG A 88 8.20 7.00 -1.71
C ARG A 88 8.70 6.72 -0.29
N LEU A 89 8.01 5.85 0.44
CA LEU A 89 8.39 5.39 1.77
C LEU A 89 9.25 4.13 1.71
N VAL A 90 9.03 3.30 0.68
CA VAL A 90 9.83 2.10 0.43
C VAL A 90 11.29 2.49 0.16
N PRO A 91 12.25 1.84 0.83
CA PRO A 91 13.67 2.10 0.61
C PRO A 91 14.03 2.03 -0.89
N PRO A 92 14.86 2.96 -1.40
CA PRO A 92 15.08 3.09 -2.84
C PRO A 92 15.73 1.87 -3.49
N ALA A 93 16.48 1.07 -2.71
CA ALA A 93 17.11 -0.17 -3.16
C ALA A 93 16.13 -1.34 -3.35
N GLU A 94 14.90 -1.23 -2.84
CA GLU A 94 13.89 -2.28 -2.91
C GLU A 94 12.95 -2.05 -4.11
N GLU A 95 12.56 -3.14 -4.76
CA GLU A 95 11.55 -3.13 -5.82
C GLU A 95 10.16 -3.29 -5.18
N LEU A 96 9.25 -2.35 -5.44
CA LEU A 96 7.86 -2.45 -5.02
C LEU A 96 7.02 -3.05 -6.15
N ILE A 97 6.24 -4.07 -5.84
CA ILE A 97 5.35 -4.76 -6.76
C ILE A 97 3.90 -4.51 -6.34
N LEU A 98 3.05 -4.16 -7.30
CA LEU A 98 1.60 -4.14 -7.16
C LEU A 98 1.02 -5.40 -7.83
N CYS A 99 0.27 -6.20 -7.08
CA CYS A 99 -0.45 -7.36 -7.59
C CYS A 99 -1.88 -7.43 -7.03
N ASP A 100 -2.71 -8.31 -7.56
CA ASP A 100 -3.95 -8.74 -6.92
C ASP A 100 -3.71 -9.90 -5.94
N ASP A 101 -4.74 -10.26 -5.19
CA ASP A 101 -4.69 -11.36 -4.21
C ASP A 101 -4.55 -12.75 -4.86
N ALA A 102 -4.92 -12.88 -6.13
CA ALA A 102 -4.78 -14.11 -6.92
C ALA A 102 -3.43 -14.22 -7.65
N TYR A 103 -2.58 -13.18 -7.62
CA TYR A 103 -1.37 -13.06 -8.44
C TYR A 103 -1.65 -13.25 -9.95
N GLY A 104 -2.82 -12.82 -10.40
CA GLY A 104 -3.19 -12.73 -11.81
C GLY A 104 -2.38 -11.68 -12.56
N PHE A 105 -1.89 -10.65 -11.87
CA PHE A 105 -0.90 -9.70 -12.39
C PHE A 105 0.17 -9.35 -11.36
N ALA A 106 1.31 -8.87 -11.84
CA ALA A 106 2.36 -8.28 -11.03
C ALA A 106 3.02 -7.14 -11.83
N VAL A 107 2.90 -5.92 -11.33
CA VAL A 107 3.44 -4.71 -11.97
C VAL A 107 4.41 -4.02 -11.03
N THR A 108 5.64 -3.79 -11.49
CA THR A 108 6.63 -3.01 -10.75
C THR A 108 6.21 -1.54 -10.65
N VAL A 109 6.33 -0.95 -9.47
CA VAL A 109 6.09 0.46 -9.19
C VAL A 109 7.43 1.16 -9.03
N ASP A 110 7.90 1.81 -10.09
CA ASP A 110 9.18 2.52 -10.10
C ASP A 110 9.16 3.81 -9.26
N VAL A 111 10.35 4.27 -8.87
CA VAL A 111 10.54 5.59 -8.25
C VAL A 111 10.10 6.65 -9.28
N GLU A 112 9.25 7.59 -8.87
CA GLU A 112 8.68 8.66 -9.71
C GLU A 112 7.66 8.24 -10.78
N VAL A 113 7.23 6.98 -10.82
CA VAL A 113 6.15 6.58 -11.72
C VAL A 113 4.85 7.32 -11.39
N ILE A 114 4.07 7.67 -12.41
CA ILE A 114 2.75 8.28 -12.22
C ILE A 114 1.65 7.21 -12.13
N PRO A 115 0.58 7.44 -11.34
CA PRO A 115 -0.51 6.47 -11.18
C PRO A 115 -1.13 5.98 -12.49
N ALA A 116 -1.30 6.86 -13.48
CA ALA A 116 -1.90 6.50 -14.77
C ALA A 116 -1.10 5.43 -15.54
N THR A 117 0.24 5.45 -15.43
CA THR A 117 1.11 4.46 -16.08
C THR A 117 0.96 3.09 -15.45
N VAL A 118 0.91 3.03 -14.12
CA VAL A 118 0.73 1.77 -13.38
C VAL A 118 -0.67 1.22 -13.64
N GLU A 119 -1.71 2.06 -13.61
CA GLU A 119 -3.08 1.62 -13.90
C GLU A 119 -3.22 1.05 -15.31
N TRP A 120 -2.59 1.69 -16.30
CA TRP A 120 -2.56 1.18 -17.67
C TRP A 120 -1.86 -0.19 -17.76
N ALA A 121 -0.72 -0.36 -17.08
CA ALA A 121 0.00 -1.62 -17.05
C ALA A 121 -0.85 -2.74 -16.42
N VAL A 122 -1.52 -2.49 -15.29
CA VAL A 122 -2.41 -3.47 -14.66
C VAL A 122 -3.53 -3.90 -15.61
N ARG A 123 -4.20 -2.95 -16.27
CA ARG A 123 -5.29 -3.23 -17.23
C ARG A 123 -4.84 -3.98 -18.47
N ALA A 124 -3.56 -3.94 -18.82
CA ALA A 124 -3.01 -4.73 -19.93
C ALA A 124 -2.84 -6.22 -19.57
N HIS A 125 -2.93 -6.56 -18.29
CA HIS A 125 -2.85 -7.93 -17.76
C HIS A 125 -4.21 -8.52 -17.34
N GLU A 126 -5.28 -7.72 -17.31
CA GLU A 126 -6.68 -8.16 -17.10
C GLU A 126 -7.33 -8.70 -18.38
#